data_AF-A0A0A9F2G0-F1
#
_entry.id   AF-A0A0A9F2G0-F1
#
_cell.length_a   1.000
_cell.length_b   1.000
_cell.length_c   1.000
_cell.angle_alpha   90.00
_cell.angle_beta   90.00
_cell.angle_gamma   90.00
#
_symmetry.space_group_name_H-M   'P 1'
#
loop_
_entity.id
_entity.type
_entity.pdbx_description
1 polymer ?
#
loop_
_entity_poly.entity_id
_entity_poly.type
_entity_poly.pdbx_seq_one_letter_code
_entity_poly.pdbx_strand_id
1 'polypeptide(L)'
;MIIHSSKDEQLRKQGLKLLSGLSSELGNVKKAAMMDFDVLHGYVNKLETGLEKIKSVLQLERQCTQGQKFFTTMQSFLKEAEKEIEQVRGEEKRALVKVKDITEYFHGDTSKEEAHPLRIFMVVRDFLLTLDHVCKEVGRMQQDRTVIGSARSFRISATTSLPVLSLYGQRRENNSDDDSSSS
;
A
#
# COMPACT_ATOMS: atom_id res chain seq x y z
N MET A 1 26.24 -19.88 -23.25
CA MET A 1 26.07 -19.91 -21.79
C MET A 1 26.75 -18.66 -21.24
N ILE A 2 26.00 -17.64 -20.82
CA ILE A 2 26.61 -16.41 -20.28
C ILE A 2 27.10 -16.74 -18.87
N ILE A 3 28.42 -16.81 -18.68
CA ILE A 3 29.05 -17.00 -17.38
C ILE A 3 29.03 -15.63 -16.69
N HIS A 4 28.14 -15.44 -15.72
CA HIS A 4 28.18 -14.26 -14.87
C HIS A 4 29.36 -14.37 -13.90
N SER A 5 30.10 -13.28 -13.72
CA SER A 5 31.17 -13.22 -12.73
C SER A 5 30.57 -13.28 -11.32
N SER A 6 31.28 -13.89 -10.36
CA SER A 6 30.88 -13.90 -8.94
C SER A 6 30.61 -12.48 -8.40
N LYS A 7 31.32 -11.47 -8.91
CA LYS A 7 31.06 -10.05 -8.61
C LYS A 7 29.69 -9.58 -9.10
N ASP A 8 29.28 -9.99 -10.30
CA ASP A 8 27.98 -9.59 -10.87
C ASP A 8 26.82 -10.20 -10.08
N GLU A 9 26.97 -11.43 -9.60
CA GLU A 9 25.98 -12.08 -8.74
C GLU A 9 25.84 -11.39 -7.38
N GLN A 10 26.96 -10.94 -6.79
CA GLN A 10 26.94 -10.17 -5.54
C GLN A 10 26.26 -8.81 -5.73
N LEU A 11 26.57 -8.08 -6.80
CA LEU A 11 25.93 -6.81 -7.13
C LEU A 11 24.42 -6.98 -7.34
N ARG A 12 23.99 -8.04 -8.03
CA ARG A 12 22.56 -8.37 -8.20
C ARG A 12 21.86 -8.64 -6.88
N LYS A 13 22.47 -9.41 -5.98
CA LYS A 13 21.92 -9.69 -4.64
C LYS A 13 21.81 -8.41 -3.80
N GLN A 14 22.82 -7.56 -3.82
CA GLN A 14 22.81 -6.27 -3.11
C GLN A 14 21.74 -5.32 -3.68
N GLY A 15 21.67 -5.19 -5.00
CA GLY A 15 20.66 -4.39 -5.69
C GLY A 15 19.24 -4.88 -5.38
N LEU A 16 19.00 -6.19 -5.40
CA LEU A 16 17.71 -6.77 -5.03
C LEU A 16 17.32 -6.45 -3.59
N LYS A 17 18.27 -6.54 -2.65
CA LYS A 17 18.04 -6.19 -1.24
C LYS A 17 17.65 -4.70 -1.10
N LEU A 18 18.35 -3.81 -1.79
CA LEU A 18 18.03 -2.38 -1.78
C LEU A 18 16.63 -2.11 -2.35
N LEU A 19 16.31 -2.67 -3.52
CA LEU A 19 15.00 -2.51 -4.16
C LEU A 19 13.87 -3.04 -3.30
N SER A 20 14.07 -4.18 -2.62
CA SER A 20 13.08 -4.74 -1.69
C SER A 20 12.82 -3.88 -0.45
N GLY A 21 13.73 -2.96 -0.12
CA GLY A 21 13.58 -2.01 0.99
C GLY A 21 12.73 -0.79 0.65
N LEU A 22 12.65 -0.39 -0.64
CA LEU A 22 11.99 0.84 -1.06
C LEU A 22 10.51 0.91 -0.66
N SER A 23 9.79 -0.21 -0.71
CA SER A 23 8.38 -0.30 -0.32
C SER A 23 8.15 0.03 1.16
N SER A 24 9.15 -0.19 2.02
CA SER A 24 9.12 0.18 3.43
C SER A 24 9.46 1.65 3.66
N GLU A 25 10.47 2.17 2.96
CA GLU A 25 10.88 3.58 3.04
C GLU A 25 9.76 4.52 2.58
N LEU A 26 9.00 4.12 1.56
CA LEU A 26 7.88 4.86 1.01
C LEU A 26 6.53 4.43 1.59
N GLY A 27 6.49 3.88 2.80
CA GLY A 27 5.25 3.39 3.42
C GLY A 27 4.14 4.45 3.54
N ASN A 28 4.48 5.73 3.73
CA ASN A 28 3.51 6.82 3.80
C ASN A 28 2.83 7.12 2.45
N VAL A 29 3.47 6.78 1.32
CA VAL A 29 2.86 6.92 -0.01
C VAL A 29 1.60 6.06 -0.10
N LYS A 30 1.63 4.85 0.46
CA LYS A 30 0.46 3.96 0.46
C LYS A 30 -0.72 4.57 1.21
N LYS A 31 -0.46 5.29 2.30
CA LYS A 31 -1.48 6.03 3.05
C LYS A 31 -2.01 7.22 2.26
N ALA A 32 -1.11 8.03 1.70
CA ALA A 32 -1.49 9.19 0.89
C ALA A 32 -2.31 8.80 -0.34
N ALA A 33 -1.99 7.67 -0.98
CA ALA A 33 -2.72 7.11 -2.12
C ALA A 33 -4.15 6.63 -1.80
N MET A 34 -4.52 6.53 -0.53
CA MET A 34 -5.89 6.21 -0.09
C MET A 34 -6.68 7.45 0.32
N MET A 35 -6.04 8.63 0.36
CA MET A 35 -6.71 9.87 0.74
C MET A 35 -7.45 10.45 -0.46
N ASP A 36 -8.63 11.03 -0.19
CA ASP A 36 -9.42 11.77 -1.15
C ASP A 36 -9.30 13.27 -0.83
N PHE A 37 -8.78 14.03 -1.80
CA PHE A 37 -8.52 15.45 -1.61
C PHE A 37 -9.82 16.26 -1.51
N ASP A 38 -10.81 15.99 -2.35
CA ASP A 38 -12.06 16.75 -2.38
C ASP A 38 -12.84 16.55 -1.07
N VAL A 39 -12.79 15.33 -0.53
CA VAL A 39 -13.37 15.02 0.77
C VAL A 39 -12.64 15.77 1.89
N LEU A 40 -11.30 15.76 1.90
CA LEU A 40 -10.50 16.46 2.90
C LEU A 40 -10.75 17.97 2.87
N HIS A 41 -10.68 18.56 1.67
CA HIS A 41 -10.94 19.97 1.43
C HIS A 41 -12.38 20.34 1.83
N GLY A 42 -13.34 19.46 1.52
CA GLY A 42 -14.72 19.60 1.95
C GLY A 42 -14.88 19.65 3.47
N TYR A 43 -14.08 18.91 4.25
CA TYR A 43 -14.11 19.01 5.72
C TYR A 43 -13.59 20.36 6.22
N VAL A 44 -12.49 20.89 5.65
CA VAL A 44 -11.97 22.21 6.01
C VAL A 44 -13.01 23.30 5.73
N ASN A 45 -13.63 23.27 4.55
CA ASN A 45 -14.68 24.23 4.17
C ASN A 45 -15.92 24.13 5.08
N LYS A 46 -16.30 22.92 5.51
CA LYS A 46 -17.41 22.71 6.45
C LYS A 46 -17.11 23.29 7.82
N LEU A 47 -15.87 23.14 8.32
CA LEU A 47 -15.45 23.72 9.59
C LEU A 47 -15.56 25.24 9.57
N GLU A 48 -15.05 25.89 8.53
CA GLU A 48 -15.16 27.35 8.37
C GLU A 48 -16.60 27.82 8.24
N THR A 49 -17.39 27.15 7.41
CA THR A 49 -18.81 27.50 7.27
C THR A 49 -19.56 27.36 8.59
N GLY A 50 -19.24 26.33 9.38
CA GLY A 50 -19.77 26.16 10.73
C GLY A 50 -19.35 27.29 11.67
N LEU A 51 -18.09 27.72 11.59
CA LEU A 51 -17.55 28.80 12.39
C LEU A 51 -18.22 30.15 12.08
N GLU A 52 -18.43 30.46 10.80
CA GLU A 52 -19.15 31.67 10.37
C GLU A 52 -20.61 31.70 10.85
N LYS A 53 -21.27 30.53 10.92
CA LYS A 53 -22.60 30.42 11.53
C LYS A 53 -22.56 30.74 13.01
N ILE A 54 -21.57 30.22 13.75
CA ILE A 54 -21.40 30.54 15.18
C ILE A 54 -21.15 32.03 15.36
N LYS A 55 -20.28 32.63 14.54
CA LYS A 55 -20.00 34.07 14.55
C LYS A 55 -21.26 34.90 14.33
N SER A 56 -22.12 34.47 13.40
CA SER A 56 -23.42 35.11 13.13
C SER A 56 -24.35 35.05 14.35
N VAL A 57 -24.39 33.92 15.07
CA VAL A 57 -25.17 33.80 16.32
C VAL A 57 -24.62 34.73 17.40
N LEU A 58 -23.29 34.85 17.52
CA LEU A 58 -22.69 35.74 18.53
C LEU A 58 -22.93 37.22 18.27
N GLN A 59 -23.18 37.64 17.03
CA GLN A 59 -23.58 39.02 16.72
C GLN A 59 -24.94 39.41 17.34
N LEU A 60 -25.78 38.42 17.67
CA LEU A 60 -27.07 38.64 18.32
C LEU A 60 -26.97 38.93 19.81
N GLU A 61 -25.77 38.87 20.42
CA GLU A 61 -25.55 39.11 21.85
C GLU A 61 -26.25 40.37 22.36
N ARG A 62 -26.15 41.49 21.61
CA ARG A 62 -26.76 42.78 21.99
C ARG A 62 -28.29 42.77 22.04
N GLN A 63 -28.92 41.79 21.41
CA GLN A 63 -30.38 41.63 21.36
C GLN A 63 -30.89 40.73 22.48
N CYS A 64 -30.00 40.07 23.22
CA CYS A 64 -30.34 39.14 24.29
C CYS A 64 -30.12 39.78 25.67
N THR A 65 -31.14 39.75 26.52
CA THR A 65 -31.06 40.22 27.92
C THR A 65 -30.59 39.12 28.89
N GLN A 66 -30.50 37.88 28.40
CA GLN A 66 -30.07 36.70 29.16
C GLN A 66 -28.99 35.93 28.39
N GLY A 67 -28.25 35.06 29.09
CA GLY A 67 -27.26 34.19 28.45
C GLY A 67 -25.86 34.77 28.32
N GLN A 68 -25.51 35.84 29.06
CA GLN A 68 -24.17 36.46 29.01
C GLN A 68 -23.04 35.43 29.18
N LYS A 69 -23.20 34.45 30.10
CA LYS A 69 -22.23 33.37 30.30
C LYS A 69 -22.03 32.51 29.04
N PHE A 70 -23.10 32.23 28.29
CA PHE A 70 -23.00 31.50 27.02
C PHE A 70 -22.21 32.31 25.99
N PHE A 71 -22.55 33.59 25.80
CA PHE A 71 -21.85 34.46 24.84
C PHE A 71 -20.36 34.59 25.18
N THR A 72 -20.00 34.81 26.46
CA THR A 72 -18.60 34.89 26.88
C THR A 72 -17.84 33.57 26.62
N THR A 73 -18.41 32.43 27.00
CA THR A 73 -17.78 31.12 26.73
C THR A 73 -17.64 30.88 25.23
N MET A 74 -18.66 31.20 24.44
CA MET A 74 -18.64 30.97 23.00
C MET A 74 -17.72 31.93 22.25
N GLN A 75 -17.50 33.16 22.73
CA GLN A 75 -16.47 34.04 22.19
C GLN A 75 -15.07 33.45 22.40
N SER A 76 -14.80 32.87 23.57
CA SER A 76 -13.53 32.18 23.81
C SER A 76 -13.36 30.96 22.92
N PHE A 77 -14.43 30.16 22.74
CA PHE A 77 -14.42 29.04 21.80
C PHE A 77 -14.17 29.50 20.36
N LEU A 78 -14.88 30.54 19.89
CA LEU A 78 -14.75 31.07 18.54
C LEU A 78 -13.30 31.46 18.26
N LYS A 79 -12.66 32.17 19.19
CA LYS A 79 -11.28 32.63 19.04
C LYS A 79 -10.28 31.47 18.88
N GLU A 80 -10.42 30.41 19.69
CA GLU A 80 -9.54 29.24 19.57
C GLU A 80 -9.83 28.47 18.29
N ALA A 81 -11.10 28.27 17.95
CA ALA A 81 -11.50 27.57 16.74
C ALA A 81 -11.05 28.30 15.46
N GLU A 82 -11.13 29.64 15.41
CA GLU A 82 -10.59 30.45 14.30
C GLU A 82 -9.09 30.19 14.10
N LYS A 83 -8.31 30.14 15.19
CA LYS A 83 -6.87 29.87 15.13
C LYS A 83 -6.57 28.45 14.61
N GLU A 84 -7.21 27.44 15.17
CA GLU A 84 -6.95 26.04 14.80
C GLU A 84 -7.40 25.74 13.36
N ILE A 85 -8.54 26.29 12.92
CA ILE A 85 -9.02 26.09 11.55
C ILE A 85 -8.10 26.79 10.53
N GLU A 86 -7.62 28.00 10.83
CA GLU A 86 -6.64 28.69 9.96
C GLU A 86 -5.34 27.89 9.86
N GLN A 87 -4.87 27.29 10.96
CA GLN A 87 -3.70 26.42 10.94
C GLN A 87 -3.90 25.22 10.00
N VAL A 88 -5.03 24.52 10.12
CA VAL A 88 -5.35 23.35 9.28
C VAL A 88 -5.44 23.75 7.80
N ARG A 89 -6.11 24.88 7.48
CA ARG A 89 -6.15 25.41 6.11
C ARG A 89 -4.76 25.75 5.59
N GLY A 90 -3.92 26.34 6.44
CA GLY A 90 -2.52 26.61 6.10
C GLY A 90 -1.73 25.35 5.80
N GLU A 91 -1.90 24.29 6.61
CA GLU A 91 -1.28 22.98 6.41
C GLU A 91 -1.72 22.31 5.10
N GLU A 92 -3.03 22.33 4.82
CA GLU A 92 -3.60 21.84 3.56
C GLU A 92 -2.95 22.52 2.34
N LYS A 93 -2.91 23.86 2.34
CA LYS A 93 -2.28 24.63 1.24
C LYS A 93 -0.81 24.29 1.07
N ARG A 94 -0.05 24.22 2.17
CA ARG A 94 1.38 23.88 2.13
C ARG A 94 1.61 22.47 1.60
N ALA A 95 0.78 21.50 2.01
CA ALA A 95 0.85 20.13 1.52
C ALA A 95 0.58 20.09 0.01
N LEU A 96 -0.44 20.79 -0.48
CA LEU A 96 -0.74 20.87 -1.91
C LEU A 96 0.40 21.46 -2.75
N VAL A 97 1.06 22.50 -2.27
CA VAL A 97 2.24 23.06 -2.95
C VAL A 97 3.32 21.99 -3.08
N LYS A 98 3.59 21.23 -2.02
CA LYS A 98 4.57 20.12 -2.08
C LYS A 98 4.17 19.01 -3.03
N VAL A 99 2.88 18.68 -3.08
CA VAL A 99 2.35 17.71 -4.04
C VAL A 99 2.54 18.21 -5.47
N LYS A 100 2.33 19.51 -5.73
CA LYS A 100 2.60 20.12 -7.04
C LYS A 100 4.08 20.04 -7.40
N ASP A 101 4.98 20.42 -6.50
CA ASP A 101 6.44 20.36 -6.71
C ASP A 101 6.88 18.94 -7.11
N ILE A 102 6.37 17.91 -6.41
CA ILE A 102 6.68 16.51 -6.68
C ILE A 102 6.07 16.07 -8.02
N THR A 103 4.83 16.48 -8.31
CA THR A 103 4.15 16.12 -9.55
C THR A 103 4.88 16.72 -10.76
N GLU A 104 5.30 17.97 -10.66
CA GLU A 104 6.11 18.66 -11.68
C GLU A 104 7.45 17.96 -11.91
N TYR A 105 8.13 17.52 -10.83
CA TYR A 105 9.38 16.78 -10.95
C TYR A 105 9.24 15.49 -11.77
N PHE A 106 8.15 14.74 -11.58
CA PHE A 106 7.94 13.45 -12.26
C PHE A 106 7.21 13.55 -13.61
N HIS A 107 6.30 14.51 -13.78
CA HIS A 107 5.42 14.62 -14.95
C HIS A 107 5.69 15.85 -15.83
N GLY A 108 6.49 16.82 -15.37
CA GLY A 108 6.73 18.08 -16.06
C GLY A 108 5.50 18.98 -16.02
N ASP A 109 4.71 19.00 -17.09
CA ASP A 109 3.51 19.83 -17.18
C ASP A 109 2.41 19.32 -16.22
N THR A 110 2.10 20.13 -15.20
CA THR A 110 1.13 19.79 -14.15
C THR A 110 -0.31 20.09 -14.54
N SER A 111 -0.56 20.75 -15.68
CA SER A 111 -1.90 21.17 -16.11
C SER A 111 -2.93 20.03 -16.20
N LYS A 112 -2.47 18.81 -16.50
CA LYS A 112 -3.32 17.61 -16.62
C LYS A 112 -3.65 16.95 -15.29
N GLU A 113 -2.86 17.21 -14.25
CA GLU A 113 -2.98 16.57 -12.94
C GLU A 113 -3.65 17.47 -11.90
N GLU A 114 -3.92 18.74 -12.23
CA GLU A 114 -4.61 19.69 -11.34
C GLU A 114 -5.99 19.20 -10.88
N ALA A 115 -6.68 18.40 -11.68
CA ALA A 115 -7.98 17.81 -11.32
C ALA A 115 -7.89 16.71 -10.25
N HIS A 116 -6.72 16.08 -10.08
CA HIS A 116 -6.52 14.97 -9.14
C HIS A 116 -5.18 15.09 -8.41
N PRO A 117 -5.03 16.03 -7.46
CA PRO A 117 -3.75 16.38 -6.86
C PRO A 117 -3.00 15.18 -6.26
N LEU A 118 -3.71 14.20 -5.69
CA LEU A 118 -3.09 13.05 -5.00
C LEU A 118 -2.75 11.87 -5.92
N ARG A 119 -3.03 11.95 -7.22
CA ARG A 119 -2.87 10.82 -8.14
C ARG A 119 -1.41 10.37 -8.31
N ILE A 120 -0.44 11.26 -8.14
CA ILE A 120 0.99 10.90 -8.05
C ILE A 120 1.25 9.80 -7.01
N PHE A 121 0.59 9.82 -5.86
CA PHE A 121 0.77 8.80 -4.82
C PHE A 121 0.19 7.45 -5.24
N MET A 122 -0.91 7.44 -5.99
CA MET A 122 -1.49 6.19 -6.54
C MET A 122 -0.52 5.52 -7.51
N VAL A 123 0.07 6.31 -8.41
CA VAL A 123 1.06 5.82 -9.38
C VAL A 123 2.26 5.20 -8.66
N VAL A 124 2.82 5.89 -7.67
CA VAL A 124 3.98 5.39 -6.91
C VAL A 124 3.60 4.17 -6.08
N ARG A 125 2.41 4.14 -5.45
CA ARG A 125 1.92 2.95 -4.73
C ARG A 125 1.87 1.74 -5.66
N ASP A 126 1.26 1.88 -6.84
CA ASP A 126 1.06 0.77 -7.76
C ASP A 126 2.39 0.27 -8.32
N PHE A 127 3.31 1.18 -8.64
CA PHE A 127 4.68 0.83 -9.00
C PHE A 127 5.37 0.02 -7.89
N LEU A 128 5.28 0.44 -6.63
CA LEU A 128 5.88 -0.27 -5.50
C LEU A 128 5.29 -1.67 -5.31
N LEU A 129 3.98 -1.85 -5.54
CA LEU A 129 3.34 -3.17 -5.49
C LEU A 129 3.89 -4.10 -6.57
N THR A 130 4.06 -3.60 -7.80
CA THR A 130 4.69 -4.37 -8.88
C THR A 130 6.17 -4.67 -8.57
N LEU A 131 6.91 -3.69 -8.06
CA LEU A 131 8.32 -3.86 -7.69
C LEU A 131 8.49 -4.93 -6.61
N ASP A 132 7.65 -4.92 -5.57
CA ASP A 132 7.65 -5.93 -4.52
C ASP A 132 7.42 -7.33 -5.07
N HIS A 133 6.49 -7.48 -6.01
CA HIS A 133 6.21 -8.76 -6.65
C HIS A 133 7.40 -9.27 -7.46
N VAL A 134 7.99 -8.41 -8.30
CA VAL A 134 9.17 -8.77 -9.11
C VAL A 134 10.37 -9.10 -8.23
N CYS A 135 10.60 -8.35 -7.15
CA CYS A 135 11.72 -8.61 -6.23
C CYS A 135 11.58 -9.99 -5.56
N LYS A 136 10.37 -10.38 -5.16
CA LYS A 136 10.09 -11.70 -4.59
C LYS A 136 10.35 -12.81 -5.61
N GLU A 137 9.89 -12.64 -6.85
CA GLU A 137 10.07 -13.65 -7.90
C GLU A 137 11.55 -13.86 -8.23
N VAL A 138 12.30 -12.77 -8.42
CA VAL A 138 13.75 -12.84 -8.68
C VAL A 138 14.50 -13.46 -7.49
N GLY A 139 14.09 -13.14 -6.25
CA GLY A 139 14.66 -13.74 -5.04
C GLY A 139 14.47 -15.26 -4.98
N ARG A 140 13.27 -15.74 -5.30
CA ARG A 140 12.96 -17.19 -5.38
C ARG A 140 13.81 -17.90 -6.43
N MET A 141 13.90 -17.33 -7.64
CA MET A 141 14.72 -17.90 -8.71
C MET A 141 16.21 -18.03 -8.33
N GLN A 142 16.75 -17.07 -7.58
CA GLN A 142 18.13 -17.13 -7.09
C GLN A 142 18.32 -18.20 -6.00
N GLN A 143 17.33 -18.41 -5.14
CA GLN A 143 17.35 -19.48 -4.14
C GLN A 143 17.26 -20.86 -4.81
N ASP A 144 16.31 -21.07 -5.73
CA ASP A 144 16.10 -22.36 -6.40
C ASP A 144 17.30 -22.79 -7.27
N ARG A 145 17.97 -21.82 -7.94
CA ARG A 145 19.21 -22.09 -8.69
C ARG A 145 20.37 -22.52 -7.79
N THR A 146 20.37 -22.09 -6.53
CA THR A 146 21.38 -22.51 -5.54
C THR A 146 21.10 -23.93 -5.04
N VAL A 147 19.83 -24.36 -5.01
CA VAL A 147 19.42 -25.71 -4.56
C VAL A 147 19.63 -26.77 -5.64
N ILE A 148 19.44 -26.46 -6.93
CA ILE A 148 19.65 -27.42 -8.04
C ILE A 148 21.13 -27.71 -8.30
N GLY A 149 22.04 -26.78 -7.98
CA GLY A 149 23.50 -27.02 -8.00
C GLY A 149 24.01 -27.87 -6.82
N SER A 150 23.21 -28.00 -5.77
CA SER A 150 23.46 -28.93 -4.68
C SER A 150 22.78 -30.25 -5.02
N ALA A 151 23.37 -31.02 -5.93
CA ALA A 151 23.10 -32.44 -6.05
C ALA A 151 23.15 -33.02 -4.63
N ARG A 152 21.97 -33.31 -4.06
CA ARG A 152 21.88 -34.00 -2.78
C ARG A 152 22.66 -35.28 -2.99
N SER A 153 23.84 -35.36 -2.39
CA SER A 153 24.51 -36.62 -2.15
C SER A 153 23.57 -37.40 -1.24
N PHE A 154 22.66 -38.16 -1.83
CA PHE A 154 22.01 -39.25 -1.15
C PHE A 154 23.14 -40.22 -0.82
N ARG A 155 23.71 -40.07 0.38
CA ARG A 155 24.47 -41.16 0.97
C ARG A 155 23.46 -42.26 1.23
N ILE A 156 23.38 -43.21 0.31
CA ILE A 156 22.68 -44.47 0.54
C ILE A 156 23.40 -45.12 1.71
N SER A 157 22.76 -45.15 2.89
CA SER A 157 23.26 -45.90 4.04
C SER A 157 23.20 -47.38 3.69
N ALA A 158 24.35 -48.04 3.65
CA ALA A 158 24.49 -49.45 3.27
C ALA A 158 24.02 -50.39 4.40
N THR A 159 22.78 -50.28 4.87
CA THR A 159 22.18 -51.25 5.80
C THR A 159 20.66 -51.21 5.72
N THR A 160 20.06 -51.61 4.61
CA THR A 160 18.67 -52.08 4.63
C THR A 160 18.45 -53.08 3.51
N SER A 161 18.09 -54.29 3.89
CA SER A 161 17.77 -55.42 3.02
C SER A 161 16.74 -55.05 1.96
N LEU A 162 17.03 -55.40 0.71
CA LEU A 162 16.14 -55.22 -0.45
C LEU A 162 14.83 -55.99 -0.24
N PRO A 163 13.65 -55.41 -0.55
CA PRO A 163 12.45 -56.21 -0.71
C PRO A 163 12.51 -56.92 -2.07
N VAL A 164 12.35 -58.23 -2.03
CA VAL A 164 12.27 -59.12 -3.19
C VAL A 164 11.03 -58.74 -4.01
N LEU A 165 11.21 -58.38 -5.27
CA LEU A 165 10.13 -58.28 -6.25
C LEU A 165 9.58 -59.68 -6.51
N SER A 166 8.39 -59.98 -5.98
CA SER A 166 7.58 -61.11 -6.42
C SER A 166 6.74 -60.67 -7.61
N LEU A 167 7.26 -60.96 -8.81
CA LEU A 167 6.50 -60.96 -10.04
C LEU A 167 5.86 -62.34 -10.18
N TYR A 168 4.54 -62.42 -9.98
CA TYR A 168 3.75 -63.54 -10.48
C TYR A 168 2.50 -62.97 -11.12
N GLY A 169 2.41 -63.18 -12.44
CA GLY A 169 1.26 -62.79 -13.24
C GLY A 169 0.12 -63.78 -13.16
N GLN A 170 -0.86 -63.52 -14.04
CA GLN A 170 -1.93 -64.40 -14.51
C GLN A 170 -3.25 -64.23 -13.74
N ARG A 171 -4.45 -64.11 -14.34
CA ARG A 171 -4.99 -63.83 -15.69
C ARG A 171 -6.51 -64.03 -15.51
N ARG A 172 -7.34 -63.10 -16.01
CA ARG A 172 -8.78 -63.28 -16.39
C ARG A 172 -9.74 -63.65 -15.22
N GLU A 173 -11.04 -63.42 -15.25
CA GLU A 173 -12.01 -62.81 -16.17
C GLU A 173 -13.31 -62.59 -15.36
N ASN A 174 -14.13 -61.64 -15.83
CA ASN A 174 -15.60 -61.66 -15.84
C ASN A 174 -16.44 -61.18 -14.64
N ASN A 175 -17.52 -60.51 -15.10
CA ASN A 175 -18.84 -60.27 -14.50
C ASN A 175 -18.93 -59.12 -13.48
N SER A 176 -19.91 -58.23 -13.54
CA SER A 176 -21.14 -58.10 -14.33
C SER A 176 -21.71 -56.71 -14.04
N ASP A 177 -22.48 -56.18 -14.98
CA ASP A 177 -23.23 -54.91 -14.93
C ASP A 177 -24.13 -54.75 -13.69
N ASP A 178 -24.33 -53.53 -13.21
CA ASP A 178 -25.61 -52.82 -13.38
C ASP A 178 -25.68 -51.45 -12.66
N ASP A 179 -26.50 -50.60 -13.28
CA ASP A 179 -26.89 -49.22 -12.98
C ASP A 179 -27.26 -48.90 -11.52
N SER A 180 -27.02 -47.64 -11.12
CA SER A 180 -28.10 -46.71 -10.75
C SER A 180 -27.59 -45.32 -10.38
N SER A 181 -28.18 -44.33 -11.07
CA SER A 181 -28.14 -42.90 -10.73
C SER A 181 -29.08 -42.56 -9.57
N SER A 182 -28.92 -41.31 -9.07
CA SER A 182 -29.82 -40.52 -8.19
C SER A 182 -29.40 -40.54 -6.71
N SER A 183 -29.25 -39.41 -5.99
CA SER A 183 -29.76 -38.04 -6.17
C SER A 183 -28.74 -37.00 -5.72
#